data_AF-A0A538HM19-F1
#
_entry.id   AF-A0A538HM19-F1
#
_cell.length_a   1.000
_cell.length_b   1.000
_cell.length_c   1.000
_cell.angle_alpha   90.00
_cell.angle_beta   90.00
_cell.angle_gamma   90.00
#
_symmetry.space_group_name_H-M   'P 1'
#
loop_
_entity.id
_entity.type
_entity.pdbx_description
1 polymer ?
#
loop_
_entity_poly.entity_id
_entity_poly.type
_entity_poly.pdbx_seq_one_letter_code
_entity_poly.pdbx_strand_id
1 'polypeptide(L)'
;MFGALLQAIGGYFGRAFVLGALLPILVIEVASLALALEITRGLGASLDDWTTLPAGLQTISVLVAVLLAVVVAYVLHNLSFAITRLFEGYWPSRQPFRWLRNRRSEFHKRCWRYLEHRARTAPTPSEQNEIYALQSSLYPPPAHLDKTLPTRLGNILRASEVYAYDRYGIDSAIIWTRLRPILSAEAVAPLEESKLTRDFMLLMSVVSGAFALVWCPLLAALTDRWELFLACAAGVPLAWIFYRNALQSSLAYGEFVRAIFDLHRKELLQQLGRPIPPTALEEEEWLKLTRFFSKNLPLSFPARKVATLPAPPPLLTKPRDPVPFVGWTTTAAAVAALSLWMAVSPESQVRVPVPRHDVAAFRLLGERDVAEKSVDAVDARGAARSAAAVVGRYAVEPLHALHPVPAQALAPRRDERLLAGRVAVTVPHVRPWAAAERLRRGDVVSLTVVSRRTHVFPRTLVLDADPGAGWVVVAIPRSRLEEYSSAAHATYVVARPIR
;
A
#
# COMPACT_ATOMS: atom_id res chain seq x y z
N MET A 1 -6.52 -22.39 5.78
CA MET A 1 -6.33 -22.29 4.32
C MET A 1 -5.14 -21.40 3.93
N PHE A 2 -5.03 -20.18 4.45
CA PHE A 2 -3.90 -19.26 4.14
C PHE A 2 -2.50 -19.85 4.39
N GLY A 3 -2.29 -20.54 5.52
CA GLY A 3 -0.99 -21.18 5.82
C GLY A 3 -0.59 -22.28 4.83
N ALA A 4 -1.54 -23.08 4.35
CA ALA A 4 -1.28 -24.12 3.36
C ALA A 4 -0.96 -23.54 1.98
N LEU A 5 -1.63 -22.44 1.60
CA LEU A 5 -1.36 -21.71 0.37
C LEU A 5 0.04 -21.05 0.40
N LEU A 6 0.41 -20.42 1.52
CA LEU A 6 1.76 -19.87 1.71
C LEU A 6 2.85 -20.95 1.64
N GLN A 7 2.61 -22.12 2.23
CA GLN A 7 3.53 -23.26 2.11
C GLN A 7 3.68 -23.74 0.65
N ALA A 8 2.58 -23.84 -0.09
CA ALA A 8 2.60 -24.23 -1.50
C ALA A 8 3.36 -23.21 -2.37
N ILE A 9 3.09 -21.91 -2.18
CA ILE A 9 3.80 -20.82 -2.87
C ILE A 9 5.30 -20.84 -2.51
N GLY A 10 5.62 -21.03 -1.22
CA GLY A 10 7.00 -21.13 -0.75
C GLY A 10 7.75 -22.31 -1.35
N GLY A 11 7.08 -23.45 -1.55
CA GLY A 11 7.64 -24.62 -2.21
C GLY A 11 7.96 -24.39 -3.69
N TYR A 12 7.15 -23.59 -4.41
CA TYR A 12 7.33 -23.35 -5.84
C TYR A 12 8.31 -22.21 -6.16
N PHE A 13 8.25 -21.10 -5.41
CA PHE A 13 9.03 -19.89 -5.71
C PHE A 13 10.25 -19.67 -4.79
N GLY A 14 10.36 -20.43 -3.71
CA GLY A 14 11.46 -20.33 -2.75
C GLY A 14 11.37 -19.14 -1.79
N ARG A 15 12.20 -19.18 -0.73
CA ARG A 15 12.22 -18.19 0.36
C ARG A 15 12.49 -16.76 -0.13
N ALA A 16 13.40 -16.60 -1.09
CA ALA A 16 13.78 -15.28 -1.60
C ALA A 16 12.63 -14.55 -2.28
N PHE A 17 11.77 -15.26 -3.00
CA PHE A 17 10.59 -14.67 -3.62
C PHE A 17 9.54 -14.28 -2.57
N VAL A 18 9.20 -15.20 -1.66
CA VAL A 18 8.16 -14.97 -0.65
C VAL A 18 8.50 -13.78 0.23
N LEU A 19 9.72 -13.75 0.77
CA LEU A 19 10.16 -12.68 1.65
C LEU A 19 10.53 -11.42 0.87
N GLY A 20 11.30 -11.55 -0.21
CA GLY A 20 11.89 -10.41 -0.91
C GLY A 20 10.93 -9.68 -1.85
N ALA A 21 9.86 -10.34 -2.34
CA ALA A 21 8.94 -9.77 -3.31
C ALA A 21 7.47 -9.86 -2.92
N LEU A 22 6.97 -11.02 -2.50
CA LEU A 22 5.53 -11.21 -2.24
C LEU A 22 5.05 -10.43 -1.01
N LEU A 23 5.80 -10.48 0.09
CA LEU A 23 5.42 -9.81 1.33
C LEU A 23 5.27 -8.28 1.16
N PRO A 24 6.23 -7.54 0.56
CA PRO A 24 6.06 -6.12 0.26
C PRO A 24 4.78 -5.79 -0.53
N ILE A 25 4.44 -6.62 -1.50
CA ILE A 25 3.26 -6.42 -2.35
C ILE A 25 1.98 -6.70 -1.59
N LEU A 26 1.92 -7.76 -0.79
CA LEU A 26 0.76 -8.02 0.05
C LEU A 26 0.47 -6.87 1.02
N VAL A 27 1.50 -6.29 1.64
CA VAL A 27 1.34 -5.15 2.56
C VAL A 27 0.70 -3.95 1.84
N ILE A 28 1.22 -3.60 0.67
CA ILE A 28 0.73 -2.44 -0.09
C ILE A 28 -0.63 -2.71 -0.74
N GLU A 29 -0.90 -3.93 -1.18
CA GLU A 29 -2.19 -4.34 -1.72
C GLU A 29 -3.27 -4.24 -0.65
N VAL A 30 -3.03 -4.81 0.54
CA VAL A 30 -3.97 -4.73 1.66
C VAL A 30 -4.20 -3.28 2.08
N ALA A 31 -3.14 -2.46 2.19
CA ALA A 31 -3.27 -1.04 2.51
C ALA A 31 -4.08 -0.28 1.44
N SER A 32 -3.85 -0.57 0.16
CA SER A 32 -4.56 0.04 -0.96
C SER A 32 -6.02 -0.38 -1.00
N LEU A 33 -6.32 -1.66 -0.76
CA LEU A 33 -7.68 -2.17 -0.69
C LEU A 33 -8.44 -1.55 0.49
N ALA A 34 -7.81 -1.48 1.67
CA ALA A 34 -8.41 -0.86 2.84
C ALA A 34 -8.77 0.61 2.59
N LEU A 35 -7.88 1.37 1.96
CA LEU A 35 -8.15 2.75 1.58
C LEU A 35 -9.28 2.86 0.55
N ALA A 36 -9.27 2.02 -0.49
CA ALA A 36 -10.32 2.02 -1.50
C ALA A 36 -11.71 1.74 -0.88
N LEU A 37 -11.80 0.77 0.04
CA LEU A 37 -13.04 0.44 0.74
C LEU A 37 -13.46 1.57 1.69
N GLU A 38 -12.52 2.18 2.42
CA GLU A 38 -12.79 3.30 3.33
C GLU A 38 -13.35 4.52 2.60
N ILE A 39 -12.79 4.86 1.43
CA ILE A 39 -13.21 6.03 0.64
C ILE A 39 -14.57 5.80 -0.02
N THR A 40 -14.86 4.57 -0.46
CA THR A 40 -16.07 4.28 -1.25
C THR A 40 -17.30 4.01 -0.39
N ARG A 41 -17.17 3.22 0.67
CA ARG A 41 -18.30 2.76 1.50
C ARG A 41 -18.03 2.85 3.00
N GLY A 42 -16.78 3.00 3.41
CA GLY A 42 -16.33 2.82 4.79
C GLY A 42 -15.95 1.36 5.05
N LEU A 43 -14.90 1.17 5.85
CA LEU A 43 -14.36 -0.15 6.18
C LEU A 43 -15.37 -1.02 6.94
N GLY A 44 -16.09 -0.45 7.92
CA GLY A 44 -17.09 -1.18 8.69
C GLY A 44 -18.19 -1.77 7.83
N ALA A 45 -18.81 -0.95 6.97
CA ALA A 45 -19.85 -1.40 6.05
C ALA A 45 -19.33 -2.43 5.04
N SER A 46 -18.09 -2.27 4.57
CA SER A 46 -17.47 -3.24 3.65
C SER A 46 -17.18 -4.60 4.31
N LEU A 47 -16.83 -4.60 5.60
CA LEU A 47 -16.65 -5.82 6.38
C LEU A 47 -17.99 -6.50 6.65
N ASP A 48 -19.04 -5.74 6.96
CA ASP A 48 -20.39 -6.29 7.11
C ASP A 48 -20.86 -6.93 5.80
N ASP A 49 -20.73 -6.22 4.67
CA ASP A 49 -21.01 -6.73 3.32
C ASP A 49 -20.24 -8.05 3.08
N TRP A 50 -18.95 -8.09 3.42
CA TRP A 50 -18.13 -9.29 3.28
C TRP A 50 -18.71 -10.48 4.04
N THR A 51 -19.13 -10.30 5.29
CA THR A 51 -19.71 -11.39 6.09
C THR A 51 -21.03 -11.93 5.54
N THR A 52 -21.77 -11.11 4.78
CA THR A 52 -23.01 -11.53 4.13
C THR A 52 -22.79 -12.25 2.79
N LEU A 53 -21.59 -12.21 2.22
CA LEU A 53 -21.29 -12.91 0.98
C LEU A 53 -21.29 -14.43 1.17
N PRO A 54 -21.78 -15.20 0.18
CA PRO A 54 -21.60 -16.65 0.15
C PRO A 54 -20.13 -17.05 0.31
N ALA A 55 -19.85 -18.09 1.10
CA ALA A 55 -18.48 -18.56 1.38
C ALA A 55 -17.66 -18.85 0.11
N GLY A 56 -18.31 -19.30 -0.97
CA GLY A 56 -17.66 -19.50 -2.26
C GLY A 56 -17.12 -18.20 -2.87
N LEU A 57 -17.91 -17.10 -2.82
CA LEU A 57 -17.48 -15.80 -3.34
C LEU A 57 -16.41 -15.15 -2.47
N GLN A 58 -16.47 -15.33 -1.15
CA GLN A 58 -15.40 -14.92 -0.24
C GLN A 58 -14.08 -15.62 -0.62
N THR A 59 -14.14 -16.95 -0.79
CA THR A 59 -12.97 -17.76 -1.15
C THR A 59 -12.39 -17.33 -2.50
N ILE A 60 -13.23 -17.15 -3.53
CA ILE A 60 -12.80 -16.70 -4.85
C ILE A 60 -12.15 -15.32 -4.77
N SER A 61 -12.74 -14.38 -4.03
CA SER A 61 -12.20 -13.02 -3.88
C SER A 61 -10.80 -13.02 -3.24
N VAL A 62 -10.60 -13.82 -2.18
CA VAL A 62 -9.28 -13.98 -1.55
C VAL A 62 -8.28 -14.63 -2.52
N LEU A 63 -8.69 -15.67 -3.24
CA LEU A 63 -7.81 -16.35 -4.21
C LEU A 63 -7.40 -15.40 -5.35
N VAL A 64 -8.32 -14.59 -5.86
CA VAL A 64 -8.03 -13.59 -6.89
C VAL A 64 -7.08 -12.52 -6.37
N ALA A 65 -7.29 -11.99 -5.15
CA ALA A 65 -6.38 -11.04 -4.53
C ALA A 65 -4.96 -11.62 -4.38
N VAL A 66 -4.84 -12.82 -3.80
CA VAL A 66 -3.53 -13.49 -3.66
C VAL A 66 -2.89 -13.77 -5.01
N LEU A 67 -3.65 -14.17 -6.03
CA LEU A 67 -3.13 -14.38 -7.38
C LEU A 67 -2.57 -13.08 -7.97
N LEU A 68 -3.29 -11.97 -7.83
CA LEU A 68 -2.83 -10.66 -8.27
C LEU A 68 -1.54 -10.24 -7.54
N ALA A 69 -1.50 -10.42 -6.22
CA ALA A 69 -0.30 -10.16 -5.42
C ALA A 69 0.90 -10.97 -5.94
N VAL A 70 0.71 -12.27 -6.21
CA VAL A 70 1.75 -13.16 -6.74
C VAL A 70 2.22 -12.72 -8.12
N VAL A 71 1.30 -12.36 -9.02
CA VAL A 71 1.65 -11.89 -10.38
C VAL A 71 2.46 -10.59 -10.31
N VAL A 72 2.01 -9.61 -9.52
CA VAL A 72 2.73 -8.33 -9.35
C VAL A 72 4.09 -8.55 -8.69
N ALA A 73 4.16 -9.38 -7.64
CA ALA A 73 5.41 -9.74 -6.99
C ALA A 73 6.37 -10.45 -7.94
N TYR A 74 5.87 -11.34 -8.80
CA TYR A 74 6.69 -12.03 -9.82
C TYR A 74 7.27 -11.06 -10.85
N VAL A 75 6.45 -10.13 -11.36
CA VAL A 75 6.94 -9.10 -12.28
C VAL A 75 8.03 -8.25 -11.61
N LEU A 76 7.78 -7.77 -10.38
CA LEU A 76 8.75 -6.94 -9.66
C LEU A 76 10.00 -7.71 -9.23
N HIS A 77 9.89 -9.00 -8.92
CA HIS A 77 11.03 -9.87 -8.67
C HIS A 77 11.92 -10.00 -9.91
N ASN A 78 11.34 -10.18 -11.09
CA ASN A 78 12.10 -10.19 -12.35
C ASN A 78 12.70 -8.81 -12.69
N LEU A 79 12.07 -7.72 -12.25
CA LEU A 79 12.59 -6.36 -12.37
C LEU A 79 13.57 -5.96 -11.25
N SER A 80 13.81 -6.82 -10.25
CA SER A 80 14.67 -6.50 -9.10
C SER A 80 16.06 -6.04 -9.52
N PHE A 81 16.67 -6.67 -10.53
CA PHE A 81 17.95 -6.24 -11.08
C PHE A 81 17.88 -4.83 -11.69
N ALA A 82 16.81 -4.49 -12.41
CA ALA A 82 16.60 -3.16 -12.98
C ALA A 82 16.37 -2.11 -11.88
N ILE A 83 15.61 -2.46 -10.85
CA ILE A 83 15.38 -1.62 -9.66
C ILE A 83 16.73 -1.35 -8.97
N THR A 84 17.50 -2.39 -8.67
CA THR A 84 18.82 -2.23 -8.03
C THR A 84 19.75 -1.36 -8.89
N ARG A 85 19.81 -1.57 -10.20
CA ARG A 85 20.61 -0.73 -11.11
C ARG A 85 20.15 0.74 -11.16
N LEU A 86 18.85 0.98 -11.07
CA LEU A 86 18.30 2.34 -10.97
C LEU A 86 18.79 3.03 -9.69
N PHE A 87 18.77 2.31 -8.56
CA PHE A 87 19.26 2.83 -7.28
C PHE A 87 20.80 2.87 -7.20
N GLU A 88 21.53 2.04 -7.93
CA GLU A 88 22.99 2.13 -8.12
C GLU A 88 23.38 3.36 -8.95
N GLY A 89 22.47 3.89 -9.76
CA GLY A 89 22.72 5.07 -10.55
C GLY A 89 23.07 4.81 -12.01
N TYR A 90 22.78 3.62 -12.54
CA TYR A 90 22.90 3.29 -13.96
C TYR A 90 21.76 3.92 -14.77
N TRP A 91 21.66 5.23 -14.72
CA TRP A 91 20.63 6.00 -15.41
C TRP A 91 20.93 6.11 -16.91
N PRO A 92 19.89 6.34 -17.73
CA PRO A 92 20.05 6.52 -19.17
C PRO A 92 21.10 7.58 -19.50
N SER A 93 21.92 7.31 -20.52
CA SER A 93 22.96 8.25 -20.95
C SER A 93 22.40 9.43 -21.76
N ARG A 94 21.09 9.72 -21.72
CA ARG A 94 20.45 10.86 -22.40
C ARG A 94 20.28 12.03 -21.43
N GLN A 95 20.18 13.25 -21.94
CA GLN A 95 19.77 14.38 -21.10
C GLN A 95 18.29 14.22 -20.69
N PRO A 96 17.87 14.66 -19.49
CA PRO A 96 18.65 15.32 -18.44
C PRO A 96 19.40 14.36 -17.48
N PHE A 97 19.18 13.04 -17.61
CA PHE A 97 19.75 12.03 -16.70
C PHE A 97 21.28 11.99 -16.71
N ARG A 98 21.92 12.20 -17.87
CA ARG A 98 23.38 12.29 -17.99
C ARG A 98 23.94 13.45 -17.16
N TRP A 99 23.34 14.63 -17.26
CA TRP A 99 23.75 15.79 -16.47
C TRP A 99 23.60 15.52 -14.97
N LEU A 100 22.46 14.95 -14.55
CA LEU A 100 22.20 14.63 -13.15
C LEU A 100 23.21 13.60 -12.62
N ARG A 101 23.46 12.53 -13.39
CA ARG A 101 24.47 11.51 -13.08
C ARG A 101 25.84 12.14 -12.88
N ASN A 102 26.29 12.98 -13.82
CA ASN A 102 27.60 13.61 -13.72
C ASN A 102 27.69 14.54 -12.51
N ARG A 103 26.67 15.37 -12.25
CA ARG A 103 26.64 16.25 -11.07
C ARG A 103 26.68 15.46 -9.75
N ARG A 104 25.93 14.38 -9.68
CA ARG A 104 25.86 13.51 -8.49
C ARG A 104 27.15 12.72 -8.29
N SER A 105 27.76 12.17 -9.34
CA SER A 105 29.07 11.52 -9.27
C SER A 105 30.15 12.49 -8.82
N GLU A 106 30.17 13.72 -9.35
CA GLU A 106 31.11 14.76 -8.89
C GLU A 106 30.87 15.15 -7.43
N PHE A 107 29.63 15.24 -6.97
CA PHE A 107 29.33 15.44 -5.55
C PHE A 107 29.96 14.33 -4.68
N HIS A 108 29.79 13.06 -5.06
CA HIS A 108 30.38 11.94 -4.32
C HIS A 108 31.92 11.94 -4.36
N LYS A 109 32.55 12.29 -5.49
CA LYS A 109 34.01 12.50 -5.55
C LYS A 109 34.46 13.62 -4.61
N ARG A 110 33.69 14.72 -4.51
CA ARG A 110 33.99 15.80 -3.57
C ARG A 110 33.84 15.33 -2.12
N CYS A 111 32.83 14.51 -1.82
CA CYS A 111 32.66 13.92 -0.49
C CYS A 111 33.85 13.02 -0.12
N TRP A 112 34.34 12.22 -1.07
CA TRP A 112 35.54 11.42 -0.89
C TRP A 112 36.77 12.30 -0.57
N ARG A 113 37.00 13.37 -1.33
CA ARG A 113 38.12 14.32 -1.10
C ARG A 113 38.03 15.03 0.25
N TYR A 114 36.81 15.27 0.74
CA TYR A 114 36.58 15.84 2.06
C TYR A 114 36.88 14.83 3.18
N LEU A 115 36.47 13.58 3.03
CA LEU A 115 36.84 12.52 3.98
C LEU A 115 38.35 12.28 4.00
N GLU A 116 38.99 12.30 2.83
CA GLU A 116 40.44 12.21 2.69
C GLU A 116 41.16 13.32 3.46
N HIS A 117 40.71 14.57 3.28
CA HIS A 117 41.25 15.70 4.03
C HIS A 117 41.09 15.49 5.53
N ARG A 118 39.88 15.14 5.99
CA ARG A 118 39.60 14.88 7.40
C ARG A 118 40.44 13.76 7.99
N ALA A 119 40.67 12.68 7.24
CA ALA A 119 41.51 11.57 7.68
C ALA A 119 42.98 12.01 7.86
N ARG A 120 43.49 12.85 6.95
CA ARG A 120 44.86 13.38 7.02
C ARG A 120 45.07 14.39 8.13
N THR A 121 44.03 15.16 8.46
CA THR A 121 44.08 16.18 9.52
C THR A 121 43.51 15.68 10.85
N ALA A 122 43.21 14.39 10.97
CA ALA A 122 42.65 13.83 12.20
C ALA A 122 43.67 13.96 13.35
N PRO A 123 43.26 14.43 14.54
CA PRO A 123 44.16 14.64 15.67
C PRO A 123 44.69 13.34 16.26
N THR A 124 43.97 12.23 16.10
CA THR A 124 44.35 10.92 16.64
C THR A 124 44.41 9.83 15.57
N PRO A 125 45.31 8.84 15.71
CA PRO A 125 45.34 7.68 14.81
C PRO A 125 44.02 6.88 14.82
N SER A 126 43.30 6.85 15.94
CA SER A 126 42.00 6.16 16.03
C SER A 126 40.96 6.84 15.13
N GLU A 127 40.80 8.16 15.25
CA GLU A 127 39.86 8.91 14.41
C GLU A 127 40.25 8.82 12.93
N GLN A 128 41.55 8.85 12.62
CA GLN A 128 42.05 8.63 11.26
C GLN A 128 41.61 7.27 10.69
N ASN A 129 41.80 6.19 11.47
CA ASN A 129 41.44 4.83 11.06
C ASN A 129 39.92 4.69 10.87
N GLU A 130 39.11 5.28 11.75
CA GLU A 130 37.65 5.29 11.62
C GLU A 130 37.19 5.98 10.33
N ILE A 131 37.80 7.13 9.99
CA ILE A 131 37.49 7.85 8.75
C ILE A 131 37.91 7.05 7.53
N TYR A 132 39.08 6.40 7.54
CA TYR A 132 39.52 5.55 6.44
C TYR A 132 38.61 4.31 6.27
N ALA A 133 38.19 3.67 7.36
CA ALA A 133 37.24 2.55 7.31
C ALA A 133 35.87 2.98 6.75
N LEU A 134 35.40 4.16 7.14
CA LEU A 134 34.17 4.75 6.58
C LEU A 134 34.34 5.09 5.10
N GLN A 135 35.48 5.66 4.71
CA GLN A 135 35.76 6.05 3.33
C GLN A 135 35.84 4.82 2.42
N SER A 136 36.54 3.76 2.84
CA SER A 136 36.73 2.52 2.07
C SER A 136 35.44 1.71 1.92
N SER A 137 34.54 1.76 2.90
CA SER A 137 33.23 1.12 2.82
C SER A 137 32.23 1.89 1.95
N LEU A 138 32.36 3.22 1.86
CA LEU A 138 31.42 4.06 1.12
C LEU A 138 31.82 4.38 -0.32
N TYR A 139 33.10 4.34 -0.67
CA TYR A 139 33.60 4.87 -1.93
C TYR A 139 34.70 4.00 -2.55
N PRO A 140 34.86 4.05 -3.89
CA PRO A 140 35.99 3.40 -4.56
C PRO A 140 37.34 3.95 -4.06
N PRO A 141 38.41 3.13 -4.13
CA PRO A 141 39.77 3.57 -3.78
C PRO A 141 40.24 4.73 -4.66
N PRO A 142 41.25 5.52 -4.22
CA PRO A 142 41.72 6.73 -4.91
C PRO A 142 42.08 6.49 -6.38
N ALA A 143 42.68 5.34 -6.67
CA ALA A 143 43.05 4.87 -7.99
C ALA A 143 41.88 4.73 -8.99
N HIS A 144 40.65 4.64 -8.47
CA HIS A 144 39.45 4.28 -9.23
C HIS A 144 38.28 5.25 -8.97
N LEU A 145 38.59 6.50 -8.62
CA LEU A 145 37.56 7.53 -8.42
C LEU A 145 36.79 7.87 -9.70
N ASP A 146 37.32 7.55 -10.88
CA ASP A 146 36.62 7.59 -12.16
C ASP A 146 35.36 6.69 -12.17
N LYS A 147 35.38 5.60 -11.38
CA LYS A 147 34.25 4.66 -11.24
C LYS A 147 33.20 5.10 -10.22
N THR A 148 33.31 6.30 -9.64
CA THR A 148 32.33 6.83 -8.67
C THR A 148 30.95 7.00 -9.30
N LEU A 149 29.94 6.37 -8.71
CA LEU A 149 28.54 6.37 -9.12
C LEU A 149 27.75 7.55 -8.50
N PRO A 150 26.57 7.91 -9.04
CA PRO A 150 25.82 9.08 -8.59
C PRO A 150 25.02 8.86 -7.29
N THR A 151 24.96 7.62 -6.79
CA THR A 151 24.19 7.26 -5.60
C THR A 151 25.09 6.66 -4.52
N ARG A 152 24.64 6.72 -3.27
CA ARG A 152 25.34 6.07 -2.15
C ARG A 152 25.35 4.56 -2.30
N LEU A 153 24.23 3.97 -2.70
CA LEU A 153 24.13 2.52 -2.94
C LEU A 153 25.15 2.07 -3.99
N GLY A 154 25.18 2.76 -5.14
CA GLY A 154 26.12 2.44 -6.21
C GLY A 154 27.57 2.56 -5.75
N ASN A 155 27.92 3.60 -4.99
CA ASN A 155 29.29 3.77 -4.49
C ASN A 155 29.70 2.67 -3.49
N ILE A 156 28.81 2.24 -2.60
CA ILE A 156 29.07 1.13 -1.66
C ILE A 156 29.33 -0.17 -2.44
N LEU A 157 28.43 -0.53 -3.35
CA LEU A 157 28.58 -1.74 -4.15
C LEU A 157 29.82 -1.68 -5.04
N ARG A 158 30.07 -0.54 -5.69
CA ARG A 158 31.27 -0.32 -6.49
C ARG A 158 32.55 -0.40 -5.67
N ALA A 159 32.56 0.10 -4.44
CA ALA A 159 33.70 0.01 -3.53
C ALA A 159 34.05 -1.46 -3.22
N SER A 160 33.04 -2.30 -3.01
CA SER A 160 33.24 -3.74 -2.82
C SER A 160 33.73 -4.46 -4.08
N GLU A 161 33.19 -4.10 -5.26
CA GLU A 161 33.59 -4.70 -6.54
C GLU A 161 35.03 -4.37 -6.91
N VAL A 162 35.44 -3.11 -6.72
CA VAL A 162 36.77 -2.62 -7.12
C VAL A 162 37.86 -3.08 -6.16
N TYR A 163 37.52 -3.42 -4.91
CA TYR A 163 38.48 -3.86 -3.90
C TYR A 163 39.40 -5.00 -4.38
N ALA A 164 38.81 -6.09 -4.91
CA ALA A 164 39.58 -7.24 -5.38
C ALA A 164 40.48 -6.90 -6.56
N TYR A 165 40.03 -5.99 -7.43
CA TYR A 165 40.81 -5.50 -8.56
C TYR A 165 41.97 -4.63 -8.08
N ASP A 166 41.71 -3.74 -7.12
CA ASP A 166 42.73 -2.82 -6.64
C ASP A 166 43.85 -3.56 -5.90
N ARG A 167 43.49 -4.55 -5.07
CA ARG A 167 44.43 -5.28 -4.21
C ARG A 167 45.11 -6.47 -4.89
N TYR A 168 44.41 -7.17 -5.78
CA TYR A 168 44.87 -8.44 -6.38
C TYR A 168 44.82 -8.46 -7.91
N GLY A 169 44.37 -7.41 -8.58
CA GLY A 169 44.17 -7.44 -10.04
C GLY A 169 42.99 -8.30 -10.50
N ILE A 170 42.13 -8.74 -9.57
CA ILE A 170 40.97 -9.59 -9.83
C ILE A 170 39.78 -8.74 -10.28
N ASP A 171 39.31 -8.92 -11.50
CA ASP A 171 37.98 -8.42 -11.85
C ASP A 171 36.91 -9.30 -11.19
N SER A 172 36.34 -8.77 -10.11
CA SER A 172 35.36 -9.47 -9.27
C SER A 172 34.15 -9.95 -10.06
N ALA A 173 33.63 -9.16 -10.99
CA ALA A 173 32.45 -9.51 -11.78
C ALA A 173 32.72 -10.70 -12.71
N ILE A 174 33.91 -10.77 -13.30
CA ILE A 174 34.32 -11.87 -14.19
C ILE A 174 34.59 -13.14 -13.37
N ILE A 175 35.39 -13.02 -12.31
CA ILE A 175 35.87 -14.17 -11.53
C ILE A 175 34.78 -14.75 -10.63
N TRP A 176 33.77 -13.97 -10.23
CA TRP A 176 32.67 -14.43 -9.37
C TRP A 176 31.99 -15.72 -9.86
N THR A 177 31.76 -15.85 -11.17
CA THR A 177 31.11 -17.05 -11.76
C THR A 177 31.94 -18.33 -11.63
N ARG A 178 33.25 -18.22 -11.40
CA ARG A 178 34.19 -19.35 -11.23
C ARG A 178 34.50 -19.58 -9.76
N LEU A 179 34.48 -18.50 -8.96
CA LEU A 179 34.65 -18.56 -7.52
C LEU A 179 33.42 -19.17 -6.85
N ARG A 180 32.20 -18.76 -7.26
CA ARG A 180 30.96 -19.17 -6.59
C ARG A 180 30.78 -20.70 -6.45
N PRO A 181 31.07 -21.54 -7.46
CA PRO A 181 30.91 -23.00 -7.34
C PRO A 181 31.86 -23.68 -6.33
N ILE A 182 32.99 -23.06 -5.99
CA ILE A 182 33.95 -23.65 -5.05
C ILE A 182 33.68 -23.26 -3.58
N LEU A 183 32.79 -22.29 -3.36
CA LEU A 183 32.45 -21.83 -2.01
C LEU A 183 31.47 -22.80 -1.34
N SER A 184 31.65 -23.03 -0.05
CA SER A 184 30.68 -23.77 0.75
C SER A 184 29.36 -22.99 0.89
N ALA A 185 28.27 -23.71 1.16
CA ALA A 185 26.96 -23.08 1.42
C ALA A 185 27.03 -22.14 2.64
N GLU A 186 27.82 -22.50 3.66
CA GLU A 186 28.03 -21.71 4.88
C GLU A 186 28.76 -20.39 4.60
N ALA A 187 29.78 -20.41 3.74
CA ALA A 187 30.53 -19.20 3.38
C ALA A 187 29.68 -18.19 2.58
N VAL A 188 28.70 -18.68 1.83
CA VAL A 188 27.86 -17.87 0.95
C VAL A 188 26.58 -17.39 1.63
N ALA A 189 26.06 -18.11 2.63
CA ALA A 189 24.78 -17.79 3.25
C ALA A 189 24.68 -16.34 3.79
N PRO A 190 25.68 -15.78 4.51
CA PRO A 190 25.61 -14.40 5.00
C PRO A 190 25.58 -13.35 3.87
N LEU A 191 26.27 -13.63 2.77
CA LEU A 191 26.25 -12.79 1.57
C LEU A 191 24.85 -12.78 0.94
N GLU A 192 24.23 -13.96 0.79
CA GLU A 192 22.90 -14.09 0.21
C GLU A 192 21.81 -13.48 1.08
N GLU A 193 21.92 -13.62 2.40
CA GLU A 193 21.01 -12.98 3.35
C GLU A 193 21.11 -11.44 3.31
N SER A 194 22.34 -10.90 3.24
CA SER A 194 22.57 -9.47 3.09
C SER A 194 22.04 -8.94 1.75
N LYS A 195 22.16 -9.74 0.68
CA LYS A 195 21.58 -9.42 -0.64
C LYS A 195 20.05 -9.43 -0.60
N LEU A 196 19.45 -10.47 -0.05
CA LEU A 196 18.00 -10.61 0.09
C LEU A 196 17.41 -9.46 0.91
N THR A 197 18.04 -9.14 2.03
CA THR A 197 17.63 -8.02 2.89
C THR A 197 17.73 -6.69 2.15
N ARG A 198 18.81 -6.46 1.41
CA ARG A 198 18.94 -5.26 0.55
C ARG A 198 17.82 -5.18 -0.47
N ASP A 199 17.58 -6.27 -1.22
CA ASP A 199 16.61 -6.30 -2.31
C ASP A 199 15.17 -6.10 -1.76
N PHE A 200 14.85 -6.70 -0.62
CA PHE A 200 13.60 -6.47 0.12
C PHE A 200 13.42 -4.99 0.52
N MET A 201 14.45 -4.39 1.13
CA MET A 201 14.40 -3.00 1.57
C MET A 201 14.29 -2.02 0.40
N LEU A 202 14.94 -2.30 -0.74
CA LEU A 202 14.76 -1.51 -1.96
C LEU A 202 13.34 -1.64 -2.51
N LEU A 203 12.77 -2.84 -2.52
CA LEU A 203 11.40 -3.02 -2.99
C LEU A 203 10.40 -2.30 -2.08
N MET A 204 10.52 -2.45 -0.75
CA MET A 204 9.72 -1.70 0.23
C MET A 204 9.83 -0.20 0.03
N SER A 205 11.03 0.30 -0.29
CA SER A 205 11.25 1.71 -0.64
C SER A 205 10.43 2.13 -1.86
N VAL A 206 10.51 1.37 -2.95
CA VAL A 206 9.79 1.64 -4.20
C VAL A 206 8.28 1.61 -3.97
N VAL A 207 7.76 0.56 -3.35
CA VAL A 207 6.31 0.38 -3.22
C VAL A 207 5.70 1.37 -2.22
N SER A 208 6.42 1.76 -1.16
CA SER A 208 5.97 2.82 -0.23
C SER A 208 5.92 4.19 -0.91
N GLY A 209 6.93 4.49 -1.72
CA GLY A 209 6.97 5.73 -2.51
C GLY A 209 5.88 5.77 -3.58
N ALA A 210 5.67 4.66 -4.29
CA ALA A 210 4.61 4.53 -5.28
C ALA A 210 3.21 4.62 -4.66
N PHE A 211 3.02 4.01 -3.48
CA PHE A 211 1.78 4.11 -2.72
C PHE A 211 1.43 5.56 -2.40
N ALA A 212 2.37 6.33 -1.84
CA ALA A 212 2.15 7.75 -1.57
C ALA A 212 1.93 8.56 -2.86
N LEU A 213 2.70 8.28 -3.92
CA LEU A 213 2.58 8.96 -5.21
C LEU A 213 1.21 8.77 -5.86
N VAL A 214 0.59 7.61 -5.70
CA VAL A 214 -0.73 7.28 -6.26
C VAL A 214 -1.85 7.76 -5.34
N TRP A 215 -1.80 7.42 -4.05
CA TRP A 215 -2.91 7.66 -3.14
C TRP A 215 -3.03 9.11 -2.66
N CYS A 216 -1.93 9.84 -2.49
CA CYS A 216 -2.01 11.23 -2.02
C CYS A 216 -2.78 12.14 -3.01
N PRO A 217 -2.49 12.14 -4.34
CA PRO A 217 -3.27 12.91 -5.30
C PRO A 217 -4.72 12.43 -5.42
N LEU A 218 -4.95 11.12 -5.38
CA LEU A 218 -6.31 10.55 -5.46
C LEU A 218 -7.15 10.98 -4.25
N LEU A 219 -6.60 10.88 -3.04
CA LEU A 219 -7.28 11.32 -1.83
C LEU A 219 -7.57 12.82 -1.85
N ALA A 220 -6.60 13.64 -2.25
CA ALA A 220 -6.78 15.07 -2.38
C ALA A 220 -7.83 15.47 -3.43
N ALA A 221 -8.06 14.63 -4.45
CA ALA A 221 -9.05 14.88 -5.49
C ALA A 221 -10.46 14.33 -5.17
N LEU A 222 -10.54 13.26 -4.38
CA LEU A 222 -11.79 12.52 -4.15
C LEU A 222 -12.41 12.74 -2.76
N THR A 223 -11.63 13.23 -1.79
CA THR A 223 -12.06 13.33 -0.38
C THR A 223 -11.42 14.52 0.33
N ASP A 224 -12.10 15.05 1.36
CA ASP A 224 -11.53 16.09 2.25
C ASP A 224 -10.90 15.50 3.53
N ARG A 225 -10.60 14.19 3.52
CA ARG A 225 -10.09 13.44 4.68
C ARG A 225 -8.58 13.57 4.85
N TRP A 226 -8.15 14.69 5.43
CA TRP A 226 -6.74 15.00 5.66
C TRP A 226 -6.00 13.92 6.48
N GLU A 227 -6.69 13.20 7.38
CA GLU A 227 -6.13 12.12 8.18
C GLU A 227 -5.68 10.92 7.32
N LEU A 228 -6.46 10.55 6.30
CA LEU A 228 -6.10 9.51 5.34
C LEU A 228 -4.97 9.98 4.42
N PHE A 229 -4.99 11.25 4.03
CA PHE A 229 -3.92 11.85 3.25
C PHE A 229 -2.60 11.80 4.01
N LEU A 230 -2.57 12.16 5.30
CA LEU A 230 -1.36 12.07 6.13
C LEU A 230 -0.88 10.62 6.29
N ALA A 231 -1.79 9.67 6.51
CA ALA A 231 -1.44 8.25 6.57
C ALA A 231 -0.79 7.77 5.27
N CYS A 232 -1.30 8.19 4.10
CA CYS A 232 -0.69 7.88 2.81
C CYS A 232 0.64 8.59 2.59
N ALA A 233 0.73 9.85 3.00
CA ALA A 233 1.94 10.66 2.88
C ALA A 233 3.09 10.08 3.72
N ALA A 234 2.81 9.32 4.79
CA ALA A 234 3.81 8.56 5.54
C ALA A 234 4.56 7.51 4.69
N GLY A 235 4.00 7.09 3.55
CA GLY A 235 4.70 6.25 2.57
C GLY A 235 5.99 6.89 2.04
N VAL A 236 6.07 8.23 2.01
CA VAL A 236 7.28 8.97 1.65
C VAL A 236 8.38 8.71 2.69
N PRO A 237 8.29 9.13 3.97
CA PRO A 237 9.36 8.88 4.96
C PRO A 237 9.68 7.39 5.13
N LEU A 238 8.68 6.51 5.04
CA LEU A 238 8.91 5.06 5.02
C LEU A 238 9.82 4.65 3.86
N ALA A 239 9.55 5.12 2.64
CA ALA A 239 10.39 4.83 1.48
C ALA A 239 11.87 5.19 1.73
N TRP A 240 12.11 6.31 2.40
CA TRP A 240 13.47 6.72 2.76
C TRP A 240 14.10 5.90 3.87
N ILE A 241 13.35 5.56 4.91
CA ILE A 241 13.82 4.67 5.99
C ILE A 241 14.23 3.32 5.38
N PHE A 242 13.41 2.75 4.49
CA PHE A 242 13.73 1.51 3.82
C PHE A 242 14.98 1.64 2.93
N TYR A 243 15.12 2.72 2.15
CA TYR A 243 16.35 2.96 1.39
C TYR A 243 17.58 3.10 2.30
N ARG A 244 17.47 3.77 3.45
CA ARG A 244 18.56 3.87 4.44
C ARG A 244 18.98 2.52 4.99
N ASN A 245 18.01 1.64 5.29
CA ASN A 245 18.28 0.27 5.71
C ASN A 245 18.91 -0.56 4.58
N ALA A 246 18.49 -0.36 3.33
CA ALA A 246 19.12 -1.00 2.18
C ALA A 246 20.62 -0.64 2.06
N LEU A 247 21.01 0.59 2.40
CA LEU A 247 22.42 0.99 2.43
C LEU A 247 23.21 0.21 3.50
N GLN A 248 22.64 -0.01 4.68
CA GLN A 248 23.30 -0.79 5.75
C GLN A 248 23.50 -2.24 5.33
N SER A 249 22.45 -2.86 4.77
CA SER A 249 22.54 -4.21 4.22
C SER A 249 23.56 -4.33 3.09
N SER A 250 23.73 -3.27 2.30
CA SER A 250 24.72 -3.22 1.21
C SER A 250 26.16 -3.08 1.70
N LEU A 251 26.37 -2.42 2.85
CA LEU A 251 27.69 -2.36 3.48
C LEU A 251 28.10 -3.75 3.97
N ALA A 252 27.21 -4.46 4.66
CA ALA A 252 27.45 -5.84 5.10
C ALA A 252 27.71 -6.78 3.91
N TYR A 253 26.89 -6.69 2.86
CA TYR A 253 27.12 -7.41 1.61
C TYR A 253 28.52 -7.13 1.04
N GLY A 254 28.93 -5.87 1.01
CA GLY A 254 30.24 -5.46 0.51
C GLY A 254 31.41 -6.07 1.30
N GLU A 255 31.33 -6.11 2.63
CA GLU A 255 32.36 -6.75 3.46
C GLU A 255 32.45 -8.26 3.22
N PHE A 256 31.30 -8.95 3.07
CA PHE A 256 31.31 -10.38 2.73
C PHE A 256 31.93 -10.64 1.35
N VAL A 257 31.68 -9.79 0.35
CA VAL A 257 32.36 -9.90 -0.96
C VAL A 257 33.88 -9.81 -0.78
N ARG A 258 34.36 -8.83 0.00
CA ARG A 258 35.80 -8.65 0.24
C ARG A 258 36.40 -9.86 0.94
N ALA A 259 35.78 -10.32 2.02
CA ALA A 259 36.21 -11.49 2.78
C ALA A 259 36.28 -12.76 1.91
N ILE A 260 35.28 -12.98 1.05
CA ILE A 260 35.26 -14.13 0.15
C ILE A 260 36.47 -14.12 -0.79
N PHE A 261 36.82 -12.97 -1.38
CA PHE A 261 38.03 -12.88 -2.22
C PHE A 261 39.32 -12.97 -1.39
N ASP A 262 39.35 -12.42 -0.19
CA ASP A 262 40.52 -12.47 0.70
C ASP A 262 40.85 -13.90 1.15
N LEU A 263 39.83 -14.76 1.30
CA LEU A 263 39.98 -16.13 1.78
C LEU A 263 40.11 -17.13 0.63
N HIS A 264 39.21 -17.09 -0.37
CA HIS A 264 39.04 -18.20 -1.32
C HIS A 264 39.74 -18.01 -2.68
N ARG A 265 40.34 -16.85 -2.97
CA ARG A 265 40.97 -16.63 -4.29
C ARG A 265 42.07 -17.66 -4.59
N LYS A 266 42.86 -18.05 -3.59
CA LYS A 266 43.97 -19.00 -3.78
C LYS A 266 43.48 -20.43 -4.00
N GLU A 267 42.38 -20.80 -3.35
CA GLU A 267 41.71 -22.09 -3.58
C GLU A 267 41.22 -22.18 -5.03
N LEU A 268 40.71 -21.07 -5.59
CA LEU A 268 40.33 -21.03 -7.01
C LEU A 268 41.53 -21.26 -7.93
N LEU A 269 42.70 -20.71 -7.64
CA LEU A 269 43.91 -20.98 -8.44
C LEU A 269 44.27 -22.47 -8.43
N GLN A 270 44.20 -23.11 -7.26
CA GLN A 270 44.47 -24.54 -7.13
C GLN A 270 43.47 -25.38 -7.96
N GLN A 271 42.18 -25.06 -7.90
CA GLN A 271 41.14 -25.73 -8.68
C GLN A 271 41.29 -25.52 -10.19
N LEU A 272 41.85 -24.38 -10.61
CA LEU A 272 42.21 -24.12 -12.01
C LEU A 272 43.52 -24.80 -12.44
N GLY A 273 44.15 -25.61 -11.57
CA GLY A 273 45.44 -26.26 -11.84
C GLY A 273 46.61 -25.28 -11.97
N ARG A 274 46.50 -24.10 -11.35
CA ARG A 274 47.53 -23.05 -11.40
C ARG A 274 48.36 -23.06 -10.11
N PRO A 275 49.68 -22.87 -10.18
CA PRO A 275 50.48 -22.70 -8.99
C PRO A 275 50.08 -21.42 -8.26
N ILE A 276 50.20 -21.39 -6.94
CA ILE A 276 49.99 -20.17 -6.17
C ILE A 276 51.20 -19.26 -6.42
N PRO A 277 51.03 -18.10 -7.07
CA PRO A 277 52.14 -17.20 -7.35
C PRO A 277 52.65 -16.55 -6.05
N PRO A 278 53.94 -16.15 -6.00
CA PRO A 278 54.42 -15.22 -4.98
C PRO A 278 53.61 -13.92 -5.00
N THR A 279 53.46 -13.26 -3.85
CA THR A 279 52.64 -12.05 -3.70
C THR A 279 52.96 -10.96 -4.75
N ALA A 280 54.22 -10.82 -5.14
CA ALA A 280 54.66 -9.84 -6.15
C ALA A 280 54.13 -10.11 -7.57
N LEU A 281 53.82 -11.38 -7.90
CA LEU A 281 53.33 -11.82 -9.21
C LEU A 281 51.83 -12.17 -9.19
N GLU A 282 51.20 -12.19 -8.01
CA GLU A 282 49.79 -12.53 -7.85
C GLU A 282 48.89 -11.62 -8.70
N GLU A 283 49.17 -10.31 -8.71
CA GLU A 283 48.40 -9.33 -9.48
C GLU A 283 48.45 -9.62 -11.00
N GLU A 284 49.62 -9.94 -11.53
CA GLU A 284 49.81 -10.24 -12.94
C GLU A 284 49.05 -11.51 -13.36
N GLU A 285 49.09 -12.57 -12.55
CA GLU A 285 48.40 -13.82 -12.84
C GLU A 285 46.87 -13.65 -12.86
N TRP A 286 46.30 -12.89 -11.92
CA TRP A 286 44.87 -12.61 -11.92
C TRP A 286 44.44 -11.74 -13.10
N LEU A 287 45.28 -10.80 -13.54
CA LEU A 287 45.01 -10.01 -14.74
C LEU A 287 45.05 -10.87 -16.01
N LYS A 288 45.99 -11.82 -16.12
CA LYS A 288 46.03 -12.80 -17.21
C LYS A 288 44.76 -13.63 -17.24
N LEU A 289 44.34 -14.17 -16.09
CA LEU A 289 43.09 -14.94 -15.97
C LEU A 289 41.86 -14.12 -16.34
N THR A 290 41.79 -12.88 -15.87
CA THR A 290 40.70 -11.95 -16.20
C THR A 290 40.60 -11.73 -17.70
N ARG A 291 41.73 -11.48 -18.38
CA ARG A 291 41.78 -11.28 -19.84
C ARG A 291 41.48 -12.57 -20.61
N PHE A 292 41.94 -13.71 -20.10
CA PHE A 292 41.62 -15.02 -20.65
C PHE A 292 40.11 -15.26 -20.65
N PHE A 293 39.43 -15.04 -19.52
CA PHE A 293 37.99 -15.29 -19.41
C PHE A 293 37.10 -14.24 -20.08
N SER A 294 37.54 -12.99 -20.18
CA SER A 294 36.71 -11.90 -20.74
C SER A 294 36.99 -11.58 -22.20
N LYS A 295 38.24 -11.76 -22.64
CA LYS A 295 38.70 -11.38 -23.98
C LYS A 295 39.19 -12.56 -24.81
N ASN A 296 39.14 -13.79 -24.28
CA ASN A 296 39.68 -15.00 -24.90
C ASN A 296 41.16 -14.85 -25.32
N LEU A 297 41.93 -14.05 -24.56
CA LEU A 297 43.36 -13.87 -24.82
C LEU A 297 44.15 -15.03 -24.20
N PRO A 298 45.20 -15.54 -24.88
CA PRO A 298 46.01 -16.61 -24.33
C PRO A 298 46.72 -16.15 -23.04
N LEU A 299 46.93 -17.07 -22.10
CA LEU A 299 47.57 -16.79 -20.80
C LEU A 299 49.03 -16.34 -20.93
N SER A 300 49.67 -16.59 -22.07
CA SER A 300 51.00 -16.07 -22.39
C SER A 300 51.02 -14.57 -22.66
N PHE A 301 49.85 -13.96 -22.89
CA PHE A 301 49.77 -12.54 -23.19
C PHE A 301 50.07 -11.71 -21.92
N PRO A 302 51.07 -10.81 -21.94
CA PRO A 302 51.47 -10.07 -20.76
C PRO A 302 50.33 -9.18 -20.27
N ALA A 303 50.10 -9.20 -18.96
CA ALA A 303 49.04 -8.43 -18.32
C ALA A 303 49.62 -7.53 -17.23
N ARG A 304 49.41 -6.22 -17.38
CA ARG A 304 49.75 -5.23 -16.37
C ARG A 304 48.55 -4.37 -16.08
N LYS A 305 48.36 -4.02 -14.80
CA LYS A 305 47.35 -3.04 -14.38
C LYS A 305 47.69 -1.70 -15.04
N VAL A 306 46.68 -1.06 -15.61
CA VAL A 306 46.84 0.30 -16.15
C VAL A 306 47.25 1.22 -15.00
N ALA A 307 48.24 2.07 -15.24
CA ALA A 307 48.70 3.04 -14.24
C ALA A 307 47.51 3.86 -13.74
N THR A 308 47.33 3.85 -12.43
CA THR A 308 46.24 4.55 -11.76
C THR A 308 46.50 6.05 -11.80
N LEU A 309 45.46 6.85 -12.07
CA LEU A 309 45.60 8.30 -12.01
C LEU A 309 45.99 8.73 -10.58
N PRO A 310 46.83 9.77 -10.42
CA PRO A 310 47.17 10.29 -9.11
C PRO A 310 45.89 10.76 -8.38
N ALA A 311 45.88 10.56 -7.07
CA ALA A 311 44.74 10.97 -6.25
C ALA A 311 44.48 12.49 -6.43
N PRO A 312 43.23 12.92 -6.65
CA PRO A 312 42.91 14.33 -6.81
C PRO A 312 43.16 15.09 -5.50
N PRO A 313 43.44 16.41 -5.56
CA PRO A 313 43.75 17.21 -4.38
C PRO A 313 42.59 17.21 -3.36
N PRO A 314 42.90 17.27 -2.06
CA PRO A 314 41.90 17.26 -1.00
C PRO A 314 40.96 18.47 -1.06
N LEU A 315 39.77 18.35 -0.47
CA LEU A 315 38.82 19.45 -0.33
C LEU A 315 38.67 19.85 1.14
N LEU A 316 38.90 21.14 1.41
CA LEU A 316 38.87 21.71 2.76
C LEU A 316 37.46 21.84 3.32
N THR A 317 36.48 22.12 2.46
CA THR A 317 35.10 22.39 2.87
C THR A 317 34.18 21.22 2.57
N LYS A 318 33.23 20.97 3.48
CA LYS A 318 32.21 19.93 3.28
C LYS A 318 31.37 20.28 2.04
N PRO A 319 31.28 19.38 1.04
CA PRO A 319 30.47 19.65 -0.14
C PRO A 319 29.00 19.80 0.24
N ARG A 320 28.33 20.82 -0.29
CA ARG A 320 26.87 20.93 -0.23
C ARG A 320 26.26 19.94 -1.22
N ASP A 321 25.27 19.16 -0.78
CA ASP A 321 24.55 18.25 -1.68
C ASP A 321 23.83 19.08 -2.74
N PRO A 322 24.09 18.86 -4.05
CA PRO A 322 23.46 19.60 -5.13
C PRO A 322 21.97 19.29 -5.29
N VAL A 323 21.51 18.15 -4.74
CA VAL A 323 20.08 17.82 -4.64
C VAL A 323 19.84 17.50 -3.16
N PRO A 324 19.87 18.53 -2.31
CA PRO A 324 19.90 18.31 -0.89
C PRO A 324 18.62 17.60 -0.42
N PHE A 325 18.68 17.17 0.83
CA PHE A 325 17.55 16.79 1.67
C PHE A 325 16.37 17.80 1.64
N VAL A 326 16.50 18.94 0.96
CA VAL A 326 15.43 19.89 0.58
C VAL A 326 14.25 19.21 -0.11
N GLY A 327 14.44 18.08 -0.81
CA GLY A 327 13.30 17.26 -1.26
C GLY A 327 12.39 16.83 -0.10
N TRP A 328 12.93 16.46 1.06
CA TRP A 328 12.13 16.06 2.22
C TRP A 328 11.46 17.24 2.90
N THR A 329 12.17 18.35 3.09
CA THR A 329 11.54 19.52 3.73
C THR A 329 10.52 20.17 2.82
N THR A 330 10.73 20.17 1.50
CA THR A 330 9.74 20.66 0.53
C THR A 330 8.58 19.68 0.36
N THR A 331 8.81 18.37 0.30
CA THR A 331 7.72 17.38 0.27
C THR A 331 6.96 17.37 1.59
N ALA A 332 7.63 17.43 2.74
CA ALA A 332 6.97 17.51 4.05
C ALA A 332 6.23 18.83 4.22
N ALA A 333 6.80 19.96 3.79
CA ALA A 333 6.09 21.25 3.81
C ALA A 333 4.92 21.27 2.83
N ALA A 334 5.05 20.66 1.64
CA ALA A 334 3.95 20.55 0.68
C ALA A 334 2.84 19.63 1.20
N VAL A 335 3.19 18.48 1.79
CA VAL A 335 2.26 17.57 2.46
C VAL A 335 1.58 18.28 3.62
N ALA A 336 2.32 18.98 4.49
CA ALA A 336 1.76 19.70 5.62
C ALA A 336 0.87 20.87 5.17
N ALA A 337 1.30 21.65 4.18
CA ALA A 337 0.51 22.74 3.62
C ALA A 337 -0.75 22.22 2.94
N LEU A 338 -0.67 21.13 2.17
CA LEU A 338 -1.84 20.52 1.53
C LEU A 338 -2.77 19.89 2.56
N SER A 339 -2.25 19.23 3.60
CA SER A 339 -3.05 18.67 4.69
C SER A 339 -3.76 19.77 5.48
N LEU A 340 -3.06 20.87 5.78
CA LEU A 340 -3.63 22.04 6.45
C LEU A 340 -4.66 22.72 5.55
N TRP A 341 -4.39 22.84 4.26
CA TRP A 341 -5.35 23.36 3.29
C TRP A 341 -6.59 22.47 3.22
N MET A 342 -6.45 21.15 3.17
CA MET A 342 -7.58 20.21 3.22
C MET A 342 -8.34 20.29 4.55
N ALA A 343 -7.64 20.52 5.67
CA ALA A 343 -8.27 20.65 6.98
C ALA A 343 -8.99 21.99 7.21
N VAL A 344 -8.56 23.06 6.53
CA VAL A 344 -9.07 24.43 6.73
C VAL A 344 -9.96 24.89 5.56
N SER A 345 -9.94 24.17 4.43
CA SER A 345 -10.82 24.49 3.30
C SER A 345 -12.28 24.31 3.71
N PRO A 346 -13.13 25.34 3.53
CA PRO A 346 -14.54 25.24 3.87
C PRO A 346 -15.18 24.13 3.05
N GLU A 347 -15.96 23.29 3.74
CA GLU A 347 -16.51 22.03 3.25
C GLU A 347 -17.07 22.15 1.83
N SER A 348 -16.77 21.12 1.03
CA SER A 348 -17.42 20.86 -0.25
C SER A 348 -18.93 20.83 -0.04
N GLN A 349 -19.60 21.97 -0.27
CA GLN A 349 -21.05 22.07 -0.13
C GLN A 349 -21.71 20.98 -0.99
N VAL A 350 -22.45 20.09 -0.34
CA VAL A 350 -23.12 18.98 -1.02
C VAL A 350 -24.54 19.42 -1.34
N ARG A 351 -24.96 19.24 -2.59
CA ARG A 351 -26.36 19.43 -2.97
C ARG A 351 -27.18 18.29 -2.39
N VAL A 352 -28.07 18.63 -1.46
CA VAL A 352 -29.02 17.70 -0.85
C VAL A 352 -30.46 18.16 -1.09
N PRO A 353 -31.40 17.22 -1.26
CA PRO A 353 -32.82 17.51 -1.32
C PRO A 353 -33.33 18.02 0.04
N VAL A 354 -34.00 19.17 0.01
CA VAL A 354 -34.68 19.81 1.14
C VAL A 354 -36.16 20.04 0.78
N PRO A 355 -37.10 19.96 1.74
CA PRO A 355 -38.51 20.30 1.50
C PRO A 355 -38.66 21.80 1.23
N ARG A 356 -39.51 22.17 0.26
CA ARG A 356 -39.82 23.59 -0.02
C ARG A 356 -40.72 24.23 1.03
N HIS A 357 -41.49 23.41 1.73
CA HIS A 357 -42.42 23.80 2.79
C HIS A 357 -42.46 22.67 3.83
N ASP A 358 -43.03 22.93 5.00
CA ASP A 358 -43.19 21.91 6.03
C ASP A 358 -44.11 20.78 5.53
N VAL A 359 -43.62 19.54 5.64
CA VAL A 359 -44.34 18.34 5.19
C VAL A 359 -44.78 17.55 6.40
N ALA A 360 -46.09 17.38 6.56
CA ALA A 360 -46.65 16.54 7.61
C ALA A 360 -46.26 15.06 7.45
N ALA A 361 -46.21 14.33 8.56
CA ALA A 361 -46.01 12.89 8.55
C ALA A 361 -47.07 12.19 7.66
N PHE A 362 -46.63 11.10 7.02
CA PHE A 362 -47.37 10.26 6.07
C PHE A 362 -47.82 10.92 4.77
N ARG A 363 -47.33 12.14 4.46
CA ARG A 363 -47.58 12.79 3.17
C ARG A 363 -46.59 12.32 2.10
N LEU A 364 -47.11 12.06 0.90
CA LEU A 364 -46.31 11.71 -0.28
C LEU A 364 -45.52 12.94 -0.77
N LEU A 365 -44.22 12.77 -0.99
CA LEU A 365 -43.35 13.81 -1.53
C LEU A 365 -43.36 13.77 -3.06
N GLY A 366 -43.94 14.81 -3.66
CA GLY A 366 -43.92 15.01 -5.11
C GLY A 366 -42.69 15.83 -5.57
N GLU A 367 -42.45 15.86 -6.88
CA GLU A 367 -41.36 16.67 -7.48
C GLU A 367 -41.48 18.17 -7.15
N ARG A 368 -42.71 18.66 -6.91
CA ARG A 368 -42.97 20.06 -6.57
C ARG A 368 -42.67 20.40 -5.11
N ASP A 369 -42.52 19.40 -4.24
CA ASP A 369 -42.35 19.57 -2.79
C ASP A 369 -40.87 19.56 -2.39
N VAL A 370 -39.98 19.11 -3.27
CA VAL A 370 -38.54 18.96 -3.02
C VAL A 370 -37.74 20.00 -3.83
N ALA A 371 -36.75 20.63 -3.21
CA ALA A 371 -35.74 21.45 -3.86
C ALA A 371 -34.35 20.90 -3.54
N GLU A 372 -33.36 21.18 -4.39
CA GLU A 372 -31.96 20.90 -4.05
C GLU A 372 -31.33 22.17 -3.47
N LYS A 373 -30.69 22.03 -2.32
CA LYS A 373 -29.95 23.10 -1.66
C LYS A 373 -28.53 22.63 -1.38
N SER A 374 -27.56 23.51 -1.61
CA SER A 374 -26.18 23.29 -1.18
C SER A 374 -26.11 23.50 0.33
N VAL A 375 -25.72 22.47 1.06
CA VAL A 375 -25.59 22.48 2.52
C VAL A 375 -24.21 21.91 2.87
N ASP A 376 -23.69 22.29 4.03
CA ASP A 376 -22.42 21.80 4.52
C ASP A 376 -22.44 20.27 4.66
N ALA A 377 -21.31 19.63 4.40
CA ALA A 377 -21.21 18.17 4.33
C ALA A 377 -21.51 17.51 5.68
N VAL A 378 -21.24 18.22 6.78
CA VAL A 378 -21.63 17.81 8.15
C VAL A 378 -23.14 17.73 8.31
N ASP A 379 -23.89 18.74 7.85
CA ASP A 379 -25.35 18.78 7.93
C ASP A 379 -26.02 17.80 6.97
N ALA A 380 -25.31 17.41 5.90
CA ALA A 380 -25.74 16.40 4.94
C ALA A 380 -25.57 14.94 5.42
N ARG A 381 -24.95 14.70 6.59
CA ARG A 381 -24.71 13.32 7.09
C ARG A 381 -26.03 12.63 7.43
N GLY A 382 -26.27 11.48 6.78
CA GLY A 382 -27.51 10.70 6.95
C GLY A 382 -28.71 11.22 6.15
N ALA A 383 -28.56 12.33 5.43
CA ALA A 383 -29.58 12.85 4.53
C ALA A 383 -29.65 12.06 3.21
N ALA A 384 -30.81 12.09 2.55
CA ALA A 384 -30.96 11.56 1.20
C ALA A 384 -30.05 12.34 0.23
N ARG A 385 -29.42 11.66 -0.74
CA ARG A 385 -28.40 12.26 -1.62
C ARG A 385 -28.92 12.80 -2.96
N SER A 386 -30.19 12.62 -3.28
CA SER A 386 -30.77 13.12 -4.52
C SER A 386 -32.29 13.27 -4.42
N ALA A 387 -32.87 14.19 -5.21
CA ALA A 387 -34.32 14.35 -5.29
C ALA A 387 -35.02 13.03 -5.68
N ALA A 388 -34.44 12.24 -6.59
CA ALA A 388 -34.99 10.95 -7.02
C ALA A 388 -35.09 9.89 -5.89
N ALA A 389 -34.23 10.00 -4.87
CA ALA A 389 -34.29 9.13 -3.69
C ALA A 389 -35.45 9.48 -2.76
N VAL A 390 -35.92 10.73 -2.80
CA VAL A 390 -36.98 11.28 -1.94
C VAL A 390 -38.34 11.24 -2.63
N VAL A 391 -38.40 11.61 -3.91
CA VAL A 391 -39.64 11.69 -4.69
C VAL A 391 -40.32 10.32 -4.79
N GLY A 392 -41.62 10.29 -4.52
CA GLY A 392 -42.43 9.08 -4.51
C GLY A 392 -42.36 8.26 -3.20
N ARG A 393 -41.66 8.76 -2.18
CA ARG A 393 -41.69 8.23 -0.80
C ARG A 393 -42.55 9.13 0.09
N TYR A 394 -42.97 8.62 1.24
CA TYR A 394 -43.66 9.43 2.25
C TYR A 394 -42.76 9.67 3.46
N ALA A 395 -42.92 10.85 4.06
CA ALA A 395 -42.25 11.20 5.30
C ALA A 395 -42.90 10.43 6.45
N VAL A 396 -42.11 9.73 7.27
CA VAL A 396 -42.64 9.02 8.46
C VAL A 396 -42.80 9.98 9.64
N GLU A 397 -41.96 11.00 9.67
CA GLU A 397 -41.97 12.08 10.65
C GLU A 397 -42.21 13.43 9.95
N PRO A 398 -42.65 14.48 10.66
CA PRO A 398 -42.75 15.81 10.08
C PRO A 398 -41.39 16.30 9.56
N LEU A 399 -41.34 16.77 8.31
CA LEU A 399 -40.14 17.36 7.74
C LEU A 399 -40.26 18.87 7.74
N HIS A 400 -39.21 19.54 8.22
CA HIS A 400 -39.14 20.99 8.23
C HIS A 400 -38.61 21.54 6.90
N ALA A 401 -39.18 22.66 6.47
CA ALA A 401 -38.74 23.36 5.28
C ALA A 401 -37.24 23.69 5.34
N LEU A 402 -36.57 23.58 4.19
CA LEU A 402 -35.17 23.96 3.98
C LEU A 402 -34.12 23.15 4.78
N HIS A 403 -34.53 22.10 5.50
CA HIS A 403 -33.64 21.18 6.21
C HIS A 403 -33.39 19.90 5.37
N PRO A 404 -32.18 19.31 5.43
CA PRO A 404 -31.87 18.06 4.73
C PRO A 404 -32.82 16.94 5.14
N VAL A 405 -33.37 16.21 4.15
CA VAL A 405 -34.31 15.11 4.43
C VAL A 405 -33.54 13.89 4.95
N PRO A 406 -33.75 13.42 6.20
CA PRO A 406 -33.08 12.24 6.72
C PRO A 406 -33.50 10.98 5.95
N ALA A 407 -32.55 10.16 5.51
CA ALA A 407 -32.87 8.95 4.76
C ALA A 407 -33.70 7.93 5.56
N GLN A 408 -33.57 7.95 6.90
CA GLN A 408 -34.31 7.09 7.83
C GLN A 408 -35.76 7.56 8.05
N ALA A 409 -36.04 8.84 7.80
CA ALA A 409 -37.38 9.43 7.90
C ALA A 409 -38.24 9.15 6.65
N LEU A 410 -37.70 8.42 5.67
CA LEU A 410 -38.39 8.08 4.41
C LEU A 410 -38.77 6.60 4.38
N ALA A 411 -40.05 6.34 4.14
CA ALA A 411 -40.54 4.98 3.96
C ALA A 411 -40.35 4.46 2.51
N PRO A 412 -40.44 3.13 2.28
CA PRO A 412 -40.35 2.54 0.95
C PRO A 412 -41.37 3.11 -0.05
N ARG A 413 -41.04 3.07 -1.35
CA ARG A 413 -41.94 3.53 -2.43
C ARG A 413 -43.26 2.78 -2.40
N ARG A 414 -44.35 3.53 -2.56
CA ARG A 414 -45.74 3.05 -2.48
C ARG A 414 -46.02 1.99 -3.56
N ASP A 415 -46.45 0.80 -3.16
CA ASP A 415 -47.23 -0.08 -4.05
C ASP A 415 -48.70 0.30 -3.89
N GLU A 416 -49.21 1.13 -4.81
CA GLU A 416 -50.58 1.67 -4.74
C GLU A 416 -51.66 0.57 -4.67
N ARG A 417 -51.36 -0.61 -5.22
CA ARG A 417 -52.24 -1.78 -5.17
C ARG A 417 -52.43 -2.32 -3.75
N LEU A 418 -51.46 -2.11 -2.85
CA LEU A 418 -51.52 -2.61 -1.48
C LEU A 418 -52.21 -1.64 -0.51
N LEU A 419 -52.42 -0.37 -0.90
CA LEU A 419 -52.98 0.67 -0.02
C LEU A 419 -54.32 1.25 -0.48
N ALA A 420 -54.69 1.08 -1.75
CA ALA A 420 -55.99 1.53 -2.26
C ALA A 420 -57.15 0.89 -1.46
N GLY A 421 -58.03 1.73 -0.90
CA GLY A 421 -59.17 1.29 -0.10
C GLY A 421 -58.82 0.73 1.30
N ARG A 422 -57.60 0.97 1.80
CA ARG A 422 -57.14 0.51 3.13
C ARG A 422 -56.97 1.66 4.12
N VAL A 423 -57.07 1.37 5.42
CA VAL A 423 -56.88 2.28 6.55
C VAL A 423 -55.74 1.76 7.42
N ALA A 424 -54.93 2.68 7.96
CA ALA A 424 -53.86 2.37 8.90
C ALA A 424 -54.44 2.11 10.29
N VAL A 425 -54.07 1.00 10.90
CA VAL A 425 -54.60 0.57 12.19
C VAL A 425 -53.45 0.06 13.07
N THR A 426 -53.41 0.52 14.32
CA THR A 426 -52.43 0.10 15.32
C THR A 426 -52.93 -1.15 16.04
N VAL A 427 -52.14 -2.21 15.98
CA VAL A 427 -52.38 -3.50 16.66
C VAL A 427 -51.56 -3.55 17.94
N PRO A 428 -52.20 -3.42 19.12
CA PRO A 428 -51.52 -3.54 20.40
C PRO A 428 -51.33 -5.01 20.82
N HIS A 429 -50.37 -5.27 21.70
CA HIS A 429 -50.11 -6.58 22.33
C HIS A 429 -49.79 -7.73 21.38
N VAL A 430 -48.98 -7.48 20.35
CA VAL A 430 -48.50 -8.55 19.45
C VAL A 430 -47.49 -9.40 20.22
N ARG A 431 -47.85 -10.66 20.56
CA ARG A 431 -46.91 -11.59 21.18
C ARG A 431 -45.84 -11.99 20.15
N PRO A 432 -44.54 -11.80 20.45
CA PRO A 432 -43.49 -12.25 19.55
C PRO A 432 -43.46 -13.78 19.56
N TRP A 433 -43.88 -14.40 18.47
CA TRP A 433 -43.42 -15.74 18.13
C TRP A 433 -42.12 -15.60 17.33
N ALA A 434 -41.27 -16.63 17.33
CA ALA A 434 -39.87 -16.59 16.87
C ALA A 434 -39.61 -16.04 15.44
N ALA A 435 -40.63 -15.81 14.61
CA ALA A 435 -40.51 -15.15 13.30
C ALA A 435 -40.90 -13.65 13.28
N ALA A 436 -41.55 -13.14 14.33
CA ALA A 436 -42.02 -11.75 14.46
C ALA A 436 -40.96 -10.77 15.00
N GLU A 437 -39.87 -11.26 15.60
CA GLU A 437 -38.73 -10.45 16.09
C GLU A 437 -37.98 -9.69 14.98
N ARG A 438 -38.34 -9.90 13.71
CA ARG A 438 -37.73 -9.25 12.54
C ARG A 438 -38.73 -8.61 11.60
N LEU A 439 -39.93 -8.23 12.05
CA LEU A 439 -40.86 -7.47 11.22
C LEU A 439 -40.22 -6.13 10.83
N ARG A 440 -40.08 -5.90 9.52
CA ARG A 440 -39.50 -4.66 8.96
C ARG A 440 -40.59 -3.87 8.26
N ARG A 441 -40.43 -2.55 8.23
CA ARG A 441 -41.28 -1.63 7.47
C ARG A 441 -41.32 -2.07 5.99
N GLY A 442 -42.52 -2.19 5.43
CA GLY A 442 -42.72 -2.65 4.05
C GLY A 442 -42.90 -4.16 3.89
N ASP A 443 -42.82 -4.95 4.96
CA ASP A 443 -43.14 -6.38 4.92
C ASP A 443 -44.63 -6.59 4.59
N VAL A 444 -44.90 -7.62 3.80
CA VAL A 444 -46.27 -8.10 3.54
C VAL A 444 -46.49 -9.34 4.40
N VAL A 445 -47.42 -9.24 5.35
CA VAL A 445 -47.71 -10.26 6.35
C VAL A 445 -49.18 -10.68 6.29
N SER A 446 -49.49 -11.83 6.86
CA SER A 446 -50.87 -12.27 7.13
C SER A 446 -51.18 -11.96 8.59
N LEU A 447 -52.16 -11.09 8.82
CA LEU A 447 -52.64 -10.77 10.16
C LEU A 447 -53.86 -11.65 10.46
N THR A 448 -53.80 -12.42 11.54
CA THR A 448 -54.92 -13.21 12.03
C THR A 448 -55.41 -12.61 13.34
N VAL A 449 -56.69 -12.28 13.40
CA VAL A 449 -57.37 -11.75 14.58
C VAL A 449 -58.25 -12.85 15.15
N VAL A 450 -57.95 -13.28 16.38
CA VAL A 450 -58.70 -14.34 17.08
C VAL A 450 -59.52 -13.72 18.20
N SER A 451 -60.83 -13.61 17.99
CA SER A 451 -61.81 -13.14 18.99
C SER A 451 -62.86 -14.21 19.29
N ARG A 452 -64.17 -13.94 19.07
CA ARG A 452 -65.25 -14.95 19.03
C ARG A 452 -65.31 -15.70 17.69
N ARG A 453 -64.75 -15.11 16.63
CA ARG A 453 -64.53 -15.70 15.30
C ARG A 453 -63.12 -15.37 14.86
N THR A 454 -62.51 -16.25 14.06
CA THR A 454 -61.16 -16.04 13.52
C THR A 454 -61.25 -15.31 12.18
N HIS A 455 -60.67 -14.12 12.11
CA HIS A 455 -60.59 -13.31 10.89
C HIS A 455 -59.15 -13.29 10.38
N VAL A 456 -58.95 -13.64 9.11
CA VAL A 456 -57.63 -13.62 8.47
C VAL A 456 -57.57 -12.50 7.45
N PHE A 457 -56.58 -11.64 7.59
CA PHE A 457 -56.24 -10.55 6.68
C PHE A 457 -54.96 -10.91 5.91
N PRO A 458 -55.10 -11.59 4.76
CA PRO A 458 -53.95 -11.94 3.93
C PRO A 458 -53.37 -10.69 3.27
N ARG A 459 -52.04 -10.67 3.10
CA ARG A 459 -51.31 -9.59 2.42
C ARG A 459 -51.58 -8.21 3.02
N THR A 460 -51.35 -8.11 4.30
CA THR A 460 -51.39 -6.88 5.09
C THR A 460 -50.01 -6.23 5.07
N LEU A 461 -49.93 -4.96 4.68
CA LEU A 461 -48.67 -4.23 4.64
C LEU A 461 -48.34 -3.71 6.05
N VAL A 462 -47.12 -3.98 6.53
CA VAL A 462 -46.59 -3.40 7.76
C VAL A 462 -46.10 -1.99 7.47
N LEU A 463 -46.79 -1.00 8.04
CA LEU A 463 -46.45 0.41 7.90
C LEU A 463 -45.38 0.82 8.90
N ASP A 464 -45.49 0.33 10.13
CA ASP A 464 -44.50 0.50 11.18
C ASP A 464 -44.57 -0.63 12.21
N ALA A 465 -43.49 -0.89 12.93
CA ALA A 465 -43.44 -1.91 13.97
C ALA A 465 -42.39 -1.56 15.01
N ASP A 466 -42.77 -1.63 16.29
CA ASP A 466 -41.84 -1.65 17.40
C ASP A 466 -42.03 -2.96 18.18
N PRO A 467 -41.22 -4.00 17.86
CA PRO A 467 -41.31 -5.29 18.53
C PRO A 467 -41.02 -5.20 20.04
N GLY A 468 -40.25 -4.20 20.49
CA GLY A 468 -39.92 -4.00 21.90
C GLY A 468 -41.06 -3.36 22.69
N ALA A 469 -41.81 -2.47 22.06
CA ALA A 469 -43.02 -1.86 22.64
C ALA A 469 -44.30 -2.68 22.40
N GLY A 470 -44.23 -3.79 21.66
CA GLY A 470 -45.30 -4.77 21.51
C GLY A 470 -46.47 -4.33 20.62
N TRP A 471 -46.25 -3.38 19.70
CA TRP A 471 -47.26 -2.90 18.76
C TRP A 471 -46.79 -2.92 17.31
N VAL A 472 -47.74 -3.05 16.38
CA VAL A 472 -47.50 -3.00 14.93
C VAL A 472 -48.58 -2.16 14.26
N VAL A 473 -48.20 -1.27 13.34
CA VAL A 473 -49.13 -0.50 12.50
C VAL A 473 -49.25 -1.18 11.15
N VAL A 474 -50.47 -1.50 10.76
CA VAL A 474 -50.78 -2.27 9.55
C VAL A 474 -51.83 -1.59 8.67
N ALA A 475 -51.78 -1.83 7.37
CA ALA A 475 -52.80 -1.37 6.43
C ALA A 475 -53.86 -2.45 6.15
N ILE A 476 -55.08 -2.26 6.68
CA ILE A 476 -56.22 -3.18 6.49
C ILE A 476 -57.32 -2.57 5.59
N PRO A 477 -58.10 -3.36 4.84
CA PRO A 477 -59.19 -2.84 4.01
C PRO A 477 -60.25 -2.09 4.82
N ARG A 478 -60.65 -0.89 4.34
CA ARG A 478 -61.66 -0.03 4.99
C ARG A 478 -63.00 -0.74 5.16
N SER A 479 -63.37 -1.60 4.22
CA SER A 479 -64.60 -2.39 4.25
C SER A 479 -64.65 -3.43 5.38
N ARG A 480 -63.50 -3.74 6.00
CA ARG A 480 -63.39 -4.71 7.09
C ARG A 480 -62.90 -4.07 8.40
N LEU A 481 -62.97 -2.74 8.51
CA LEU A 481 -62.55 -2.02 9.70
C LEU A 481 -63.39 -2.42 10.94
N GLU A 482 -64.68 -2.72 10.75
CA GLU A 482 -65.57 -3.17 11.83
C GLU A 482 -65.20 -4.55 12.40
N GLU A 483 -64.64 -5.43 11.56
CA GLU A 483 -64.11 -6.73 12.00
C GLU A 483 -62.89 -6.58 12.92
N TYR A 484 -62.20 -5.44 12.82
CA TYR A 484 -61.09 -5.07 13.71
C TYR A 484 -61.57 -4.39 14.99
N SER A 485 -62.46 -3.40 14.89
CA SER A 485 -62.91 -2.61 16.04
C SER A 485 -63.80 -3.37 17.02
N SER A 486 -64.51 -4.41 16.56
CA SER A 486 -65.34 -5.28 17.41
C SER A 486 -64.54 -6.24 18.32
N ALA A 487 -63.21 -6.22 18.23
CA ALA A 487 -62.31 -7.23 18.78
C ALA A 487 -61.54 -6.74 20.02
N ALA A 488 -62.22 -6.07 20.96
CA ALA A 488 -61.62 -5.42 22.15
C ALA A 488 -60.77 -6.34 23.08
N HIS A 489 -60.88 -7.67 22.95
CA HIS A 489 -60.08 -8.67 23.68
C HIS A 489 -59.45 -9.73 22.77
N ALA A 490 -59.18 -9.40 21.51
CA ALA A 490 -58.65 -10.36 20.55
C ALA A 490 -57.16 -10.66 20.74
N THR A 491 -56.77 -11.90 20.42
CA THR A 491 -55.37 -12.27 20.26
C THR A 491 -54.96 -12.05 18.80
N TYR A 492 -53.88 -11.31 18.60
CA TYR A 492 -53.36 -10.98 17.27
C TYR A 492 -52.15 -11.86 16.94
N VAL A 493 -52.20 -12.56 15.81
CA VAL A 493 -51.10 -13.37 15.29
C VAL A 493 -50.67 -12.82 13.95
N VAL A 494 -49.42 -12.36 13.87
CA VAL A 494 -48.82 -11.83 12.63
C VAL A 494 -47.88 -12.88 12.07
N ALA A 495 -48.19 -13.45 10.91
CA ALA A 495 -47.31 -14.43 10.26
C ALA A 495 -46.81 -13.93 8.90
N ARG A 496 -45.52 -14.13 8.62
CA ARG A 496 -45.02 -13.96 7.26
C ARG A 496 -45.58 -15.11 6.40
N PRO A 497 -46.11 -14.83 5.19
CA PRO A 497 -46.48 -15.90 4.28
C PRO A 497 -45.23 -16.74 3.96
N ILE A 498 -45.33 -18.04 4.18
CA ILE A 498 -44.30 -18.99 3.75
C ILE A 498 -44.30 -18.93 2.22
N ARG A 499 -43.13 -18.64 1.63
CA ARG A 499 -42.96 -18.70 0.17
C ARG A 499 -42.94 -20.14 -0.31
#